data_AF-A0A2S9FIU8-F1
#
_entry.id   AF-A0A2S9FIU8-F1
#
_cell.length_a   1.000
_cell.length_b   1.000
_cell.length_c   1.000
_cell.angle_alpha   90.00
_cell.angle_beta   90.00
_cell.angle_gamma   90.00
#
_symmetry.space_group_name_H-M   'P 1'
#
loop_
_entity.id
_entity.type
_entity.pdbx_description
1 polymer ?
#
loop_
_entity_poly.entity_id
_entity_poly.type
_entity_poly.pdbx_seq_one_letter_code
_entity_poly.pdbx_strand_id
1 'polypeptide(L)'
;MTAPASAARDARRIPGESGTWVFLFGDMLVFGAFFVTFLVERAKAPDVFDVARTTLHLGVGVLNTLVLLTSSLCVVLALNAMRAGYRLIATRAVAAAMGFGLMFIALKVFEYVSLATAGHGPGANDFYLYYFILTGLHLFHVCLGLGALSFV
;
A
#
# COMPACT_ATOMS: atom_id res chain seq x y z
N MET A 1 -3.17 59.30 3.68
CA MET A 1 -1.76 58.88 3.50
C MET A 1 -1.69 57.40 3.87
N THR A 2 -1.50 56.56 2.84
CA THR A 2 -0.92 55.19 2.83
C THR A 2 -1.40 54.08 3.78
N ALA A 3 -2.00 53.05 3.15
CA ALA A 3 -2.19 51.64 3.55
C ALA A 3 -0.84 50.91 3.90
N PRO A 4 -0.76 49.63 4.37
CA PRO A 4 -1.72 48.55 4.08
C PRO A 4 -2.03 47.47 5.14
N ALA A 5 -3.17 46.83 4.88
CA ALA A 5 -3.49 45.41 5.02
C ALA A 5 -2.66 44.58 6.01
N SER A 6 -3.28 44.17 7.11
CA SER A 6 -2.87 42.94 7.80
C SER A 6 -3.04 41.79 6.81
N ALA A 7 -1.92 41.37 6.21
CA ALA A 7 -1.86 40.17 5.40
C ALA A 7 -2.52 39.04 6.19
N ALA A 8 -3.70 38.61 5.73
CA ALA A 8 -4.27 37.36 6.13
C ALA A 8 -3.17 36.33 5.92
N ARG A 9 -2.65 35.76 7.01
CA ARG A 9 -1.81 34.58 6.91
C ARG A 9 -2.73 33.56 6.27
N ASP A 10 -2.54 33.33 4.98
CA ASP A 10 -2.98 32.13 4.31
C ASP A 10 -2.34 31.00 5.11
N ALA A 11 -3.06 30.55 6.13
CA ALA A 11 -2.72 29.38 6.90
C ALA A 11 -2.78 28.27 5.87
N ARG A 12 -1.61 27.92 5.35
CA ARG A 12 -1.38 26.83 4.41
C ARG A 12 -2.02 25.60 5.03
N ARG A 13 -3.30 25.37 4.74
CA ARG A 13 -4.05 24.21 5.19
C ARG A 13 -3.42 23.06 4.43
N ILE A 14 -2.44 22.42 5.06
CA ILE A 14 -1.97 21.12 4.61
C ILE A 14 -3.22 20.23 4.66
N PRO A 15 -3.67 19.67 3.53
CA PRO A 15 -4.77 18.72 3.55
C PRO A 15 -4.30 17.50 4.36
N GLY A 16 -4.99 17.21 5.46
CA GLY A 16 -4.62 16.15 6.40
C GLY A 16 -4.04 16.69 7.72
N GLU A 17 -4.28 15.93 8.78
CA GLU A 17 -3.78 16.23 10.13
C GLU A 17 -2.24 16.13 10.11
N SER A 18 -1.55 16.98 10.86
CA SER A 18 -0.08 16.95 10.93
C SER A 18 0.46 15.57 11.35
N GLY A 19 -0.29 14.86 12.19
CA GLY A 19 0.01 13.48 12.59
C GLY A 19 0.02 12.47 11.43
N THR A 20 -0.87 12.61 10.45
CA THR A 20 -0.91 11.73 9.28
C THR A 20 0.35 11.84 8.44
N TRP A 21 0.89 13.06 8.28
CA TRP A 21 2.13 13.29 7.54
C TRP A 21 3.35 12.70 8.25
N VAL A 22 3.46 12.87 9.57
CA VAL A 22 4.55 12.28 10.36
C VAL A 22 4.48 10.75 10.29
N PHE A 23 3.28 10.17 10.40
CA PHE A 23 3.07 8.74 10.25
C PHE A 23 3.50 8.24 8.85
N LEU A 24 3.08 8.93 7.78
CA LEU A 24 3.42 8.57 6.42
C LEU A 24 4.94 8.60 6.17
N PHE A 25 5.64 9.64 6.61
CA PHE A 25 7.10 9.71 6.48
C PHE A 25 7.81 8.66 7.33
N GLY A 26 7.31 8.38 8.54
CA GLY A 26 7.83 7.31 9.39
C GLY A 26 7.72 5.96 8.71
N ASP A 27 6.57 5.64 8.12
CA ASP A 27 6.36 4.39 7.40
C ASP A 27 7.26 4.29 6.15
N MET A 28 7.40 5.39 5.38
CA MET A 28 8.34 5.43 4.25
C MET A 28 9.78 5.13 4.67
N LEU A 29 10.23 5.63 5.83
CA LEU A 29 11.57 5.35 6.35
C LEU A 29 11.73 3.89 6.77
N VAL A 30 10.71 3.29 7.42
CA VAL A 30 10.72 1.88 7.81
C VAL A 30 10.81 0.98 6.58
N PHE A 31 9.94 1.18 5.59
CA PHE A 31 10.01 0.46 4.33
C PHE A 31 11.34 0.69 3.61
N GLY A 32 11.82 1.94 3.57
CA GLY A 32 13.10 2.28 2.96
C GLY A 32 14.27 1.52 3.58
N ALA A 33 14.31 1.42 4.91
CA ALA A 33 15.33 0.64 5.62
C ALA A 33 15.26 -0.85 5.26
N PHE A 34 14.07 -1.45 5.26
CA PHE A 34 13.91 -2.85 4.87
C PHE A 34 14.29 -3.11 3.39
N PHE A 35 13.97 -2.19 2.48
CA PHE A 35 14.39 -2.29 1.08
C PHE A 35 15.91 -2.19 0.91
N VAL A 36 16.58 -1.31 1.65
CA VAL A 36 18.05 -1.23 1.64
C VAL A 36 18.67 -2.54 2.12
N THR A 37 18.18 -3.10 3.23
CA THR A 37 18.65 -4.39 3.74
C THR A 37 18.42 -5.51 2.72
N PHE A 38 17.24 -5.56 2.09
CA PHE A 38 16.95 -6.52 1.02
C PHE A 38 17.93 -6.40 -0.17
N LEU A 39 18.25 -5.17 -0.59
CA LEU A 39 19.22 -4.93 -1.68
C LEU A 39 20.64 -5.36 -1.30
N VAL A 40 21.06 -5.12 -0.07
CA VAL A 40 22.37 -5.56 0.44
C VAL A 40 22.46 -7.08 0.46
N GLU A 41 21.44 -7.77 0.96
CA GLU A 41 21.41 -9.24 0.99
C GLU A 41 21.33 -9.84 -0.43
N ARG A 42 20.58 -9.21 -1.33
CA ARG A 42 20.58 -9.56 -2.76
C ARG A 42 21.98 -9.44 -3.38
N ALA A 43 22.73 -8.40 -3.02
CA ALA A 43 24.09 -8.20 -3.54
C ALA A 43 25.09 -9.24 -3.04
N LYS A 44 24.87 -9.82 -1.85
CA LYS A 44 25.70 -10.88 -1.29
C LYS A 44 25.42 -12.25 -1.94
N ALA A 45 24.17 -12.53 -2.31
CA ALA A 45 23.74 -13.82 -2.85
C ALA A 45 22.85 -13.69 -4.10
N PRO A 46 23.38 -13.15 -5.22
CA PRO A 46 22.58 -12.87 -6.42
C PRO A 46 21.98 -14.14 -7.05
N ASP A 47 22.72 -15.24 -7.07
CA ASP A 47 22.27 -16.50 -7.68
C ASP A 47 21.04 -17.10 -6.98
N VAL A 48 21.02 -17.06 -5.64
CA VAL A 48 19.89 -17.54 -4.83
C VAL A 48 18.66 -16.68 -5.06
N PHE A 49 18.84 -15.35 -5.16
CA PHE A 49 17.75 -14.40 -5.41
C PHE A 49 17.19 -14.54 -6.82
N ASP A 50 18.03 -14.80 -7.83
CA ASP A 50 17.60 -14.99 -9.21
C ASP A 50 16.89 -16.33 -9.44
N VAL A 51 17.22 -17.38 -8.70
CA VAL A 51 16.43 -18.62 -8.71
C VAL A 51 15.11 -18.41 -7.98
N ALA A 52 15.14 -17.86 -6.76
CA ALA A 52 13.95 -17.67 -5.95
C ALA A 52 12.92 -16.74 -6.58
N ARG A 53 13.33 -15.72 -7.35
CA ARG A 53 12.37 -14.84 -8.07
C ARG A 53 11.54 -15.60 -9.11
N THR A 54 12.07 -16.68 -9.69
CA THR A 54 11.36 -17.43 -10.75
C THR A 54 10.28 -18.33 -10.17
N THR A 55 10.34 -18.61 -8.87
CA THR A 55 9.29 -19.35 -8.16
C THR A 55 8.08 -18.46 -7.83
N LEU A 56 8.16 -17.14 -8.03
CA LEU A 56 7.05 -16.22 -7.79
C LEU A 56 6.13 -16.15 -9.01
N HIS A 57 4.83 -16.09 -8.76
CA HIS A 57 3.82 -15.96 -9.80
C HIS A 57 3.69 -14.51 -10.26
N LEU A 58 4.47 -14.14 -11.28
CA LEU A 58 4.44 -12.78 -11.87
C LEU A 58 3.01 -12.33 -12.24
N GLY A 59 2.19 -13.22 -12.78
CA GLY A 59 0.80 -12.93 -13.14
C GLY A 59 -0.07 -12.52 -11.94
N VAL A 60 0.11 -13.15 -10.79
CA VAL A 60 -0.60 -12.80 -9.54
C VAL A 60 -0.09 -11.44 -9.02
N GLY A 61 1.22 -11.18 -9.14
CA GLY A 61 1.80 -9.88 -8.81
C GLY A 61 1.27 -8.73 -9.67
N VAL A 62 1.17 -8.93 -10.98
CA VAL A 62 0.61 -7.94 -11.93
C VAL A 62 -0.88 -7.72 -11.68
N LEU A 63 -1.63 -8.80 -11.43
CA LEU A 63 -3.05 -8.68 -11.10
C LEU A 63 -3.23 -7.86 -9.82
N ASN A 64 -2.48 -8.16 -8.76
CA ASN A 64 -2.53 -7.43 -7.49
C ASN A 64 -2.26 -5.93 -7.64
N THR A 65 -1.30 -5.55 -8.48
CA THR A 65 -1.00 -4.14 -8.74
C THR A 65 -2.12 -3.43 -9.51
N LEU A 66 -2.70 -4.08 -10.53
CA LEU A 66 -3.87 -3.54 -11.24
C LEU A 66 -5.08 -3.38 -10.31
N VAL A 67 -5.29 -4.32 -9.41
CA VAL A 67 -6.36 -4.28 -8.41
C VAL A 67 -6.21 -3.09 -7.47
N LEU A 68 -5.00 -2.85 -6.94
CA LEU A 68 -4.75 -1.70 -6.07
C LEU A 68 -4.84 -0.37 -6.81
N LEU A 69 -4.36 -0.29 -8.06
CA LEU A 69 -4.51 0.91 -8.89
C LEU A 69 -5.99 1.23 -9.15
N THR A 70 -6.78 0.20 -9.44
CA THR A 70 -8.23 0.35 -9.65
C THR A 70 -8.93 0.78 -8.36
N SER A 71 -8.55 0.19 -7.21
CA SER A 71 -9.04 0.60 -5.89
C SER A 71 -8.74 2.08 -5.61
N SER A 72 -7.51 2.52 -5.87
CA SER A 72 -7.09 3.92 -5.71
C SER A 72 -7.93 4.88 -6.57
N LEU A 73 -8.18 4.51 -7.83
CA LEU A 73 -9.06 5.27 -8.71
C LEU A 73 -10.48 5.36 -8.16
N CYS A 74 -11.03 4.26 -7.64
CA CYS A 74 -12.36 4.25 -7.00
C CYS A 74 -12.43 5.21 -5.80
N VAL A 75 -11.39 5.27 -4.96
CA VAL A 75 -11.34 6.21 -3.83
C VAL A 75 -11.32 7.67 -4.32
N VAL A 76 -10.54 7.99 -5.36
CA VAL A 76 -10.52 9.35 -5.93
C VAL A 76 -11.88 9.73 -6.51
N LEU A 77 -12.55 8.82 -7.21
CA LEU A 77 -13.90 9.02 -7.72
C LEU A 77 -14.91 9.22 -6.58
N ALA A 78 -14.78 8.47 -5.48
CA ALA A 78 -15.61 8.64 -4.30
C ALA A 78 -15.44 10.03 -3.69
N LEU A 79 -14.21 10.49 -3.50
CA LEU A 79 -13.90 11.82 -2.97
C LEU A 79 -14.46 12.94 -3.86
N ASN A 80 -14.36 12.79 -5.18
CA ASN A 80 -14.94 13.75 -6.12
C ASN A 80 -16.48 13.75 -6.07
N ALA A 81 -17.12 12.58 -5.99
CA ALA A 81 -18.56 12.46 -5.85
C ALA A 81 -19.07 13.04 -4.52
N MET A 82 -18.32 12.85 -3.42
CA MET A 82 -18.62 13.47 -2.12
C MET A 82 -18.59 15.00 -2.21
N ARG A 83 -17.57 15.58 -2.85
CA ARG A 83 -17.44 17.03 -3.04
C ARG A 83 -18.56 17.61 -3.91
N ALA A 84 -19.03 16.85 -4.88
CA ALA A 84 -20.15 17.22 -5.75
C ALA A 84 -21.55 16.97 -5.12
N GLY A 85 -21.62 16.40 -3.92
CA GLY A 85 -22.88 16.11 -3.21
C GLY A 85 -23.58 14.82 -3.63
N TYR A 86 -22.99 14.01 -4.51
CA TYR A 86 -23.57 12.74 -4.99
C TYR A 86 -23.28 11.58 -4.02
N ARG A 87 -23.96 11.58 -2.87
CA ARG A 87 -23.75 10.61 -1.77
C ARG A 87 -23.85 9.14 -2.22
N LEU A 88 -24.82 8.79 -3.06
CA LEU A 88 -24.99 7.41 -3.53
C LEU A 88 -23.81 6.92 -4.38
N ILE A 89 -23.27 7.77 -5.24
CA ILE A 89 -22.12 7.43 -6.10
C ILE A 89 -20.87 7.30 -5.23
N ALA A 90 -20.70 8.19 -4.25
CA ALA A 90 -19.61 8.12 -3.29
C ALA A 90 -19.59 6.79 -2.51
N THR A 91 -20.71 6.41 -1.88
CA THR A 91 -20.79 5.14 -1.13
C THR A 91 -20.53 3.92 -1.99
N ARG A 92 -21.06 3.89 -3.22
CA ARG A 92 -20.81 2.78 -4.16
C ARG A 92 -19.34 2.70 -4.58
N ALA A 93 -18.69 3.85 -4.79
CA ALA A 93 -17.28 3.90 -5.15
C ALA A 93 -16.37 3.48 -3.98
N VAL A 94 -16.69 3.87 -2.74
CA VAL A 94 -16.00 3.38 -1.53
C VAL A 94 -16.17 1.87 -1.37
N ALA A 95 -17.40 1.36 -1.52
CA ALA A 95 -17.67 -0.08 -1.44
C ALA A 95 -16.88 -0.87 -2.51
N ALA A 96 -16.80 -0.34 -3.74
CA ALA A 96 -15.98 -0.93 -4.79
C ALA A 96 -14.49 -0.93 -4.42
N ALA A 97 -13.97 0.18 -3.88
CA ALA A 97 -12.58 0.28 -3.42
C ALA A 97 -12.26 -0.74 -2.32
N MET A 98 -13.16 -0.92 -1.34
CA MET A 98 -13.05 -1.95 -0.30
C MET A 98 -13.04 -3.35 -0.89
N GLY A 99 -13.91 -3.62 -1.88
CA GLY A 99 -13.95 -4.91 -2.58
C GLY A 99 -12.62 -5.25 -3.26
N PHE A 100 -12.00 -4.29 -3.95
CA PHE A 100 -10.67 -4.47 -4.54
C PHE A 100 -9.59 -4.69 -3.47
N GLY A 101 -9.67 -3.99 -2.34
CA GLY A 101 -8.77 -4.20 -1.21
C GLY A 101 -8.86 -5.62 -0.63
N LEU A 102 -10.08 -6.13 -0.45
CA LEU A 102 -10.30 -7.51 0.00
C LEU A 102 -9.79 -8.52 -1.03
N MET A 103 -9.98 -8.24 -2.32
CA MET A 103 -9.47 -9.08 -3.40
C MET A 103 -7.93 -9.15 -3.39
N PHE A 104 -7.26 -8.03 -3.13
CA PHE A 104 -5.81 -8.00 -2.94
C PHE A 104 -5.37 -8.88 -1.76
N ILE A 105 -6.06 -8.79 -0.61
CA ILE A 105 -5.75 -9.63 0.55
C ILE A 105 -5.91 -11.11 0.19
N ALA A 106 -7.01 -11.50 -0.46
CA ALA A 106 -7.26 -12.89 -0.86
C ALA A 106 -6.19 -13.43 -1.82
N LEU A 107 -5.82 -12.66 -2.84
CA LEU A 107 -4.77 -13.02 -3.80
C LEU A 107 -3.41 -13.17 -3.11
N LYS A 108 -3.09 -12.32 -2.13
CA LYS A 108 -1.84 -12.41 -1.38
C LYS A 108 -1.80 -13.61 -0.44
N VAL A 109 -2.89 -13.92 0.24
CA VAL A 109 -2.99 -15.13 1.08
C VAL A 109 -2.85 -16.38 0.21
N PHE A 110 -3.50 -16.41 -0.95
CA PHE A 110 -3.34 -17.53 -1.90
C PHE A 110 -1.89 -17.72 -2.34
N GLU A 111 -1.19 -16.64 -2.67
CA GLU A 111 0.23 -16.69 -3.02
C GLU A 111 1.08 -17.21 -1.85
N TYR A 112 0.85 -16.74 -0.62
CA TYR A 112 1.57 -17.21 0.56
C TYR A 112 1.36 -18.70 0.83
N VAL A 113 0.12 -19.18 0.72
CA VAL A 113 -0.20 -20.60 0.89
C VAL A 113 0.49 -21.42 -0.21
N SER A 114 0.44 -20.96 -1.47
CA SER A 114 1.10 -21.64 -2.59
C SER A 114 2.61 -21.76 -2.36
N LEU A 115 3.30 -20.66 -1.98
CA LEU A 115 4.72 -20.70 -1.64
C LEU A 115 5.01 -21.61 -0.45
N ALA A 116 4.20 -21.55 0.61
CA ALA A 116 4.37 -22.40 1.79
C ALA A 116 4.21 -23.89 1.45
N THR A 117 3.22 -24.26 0.62
CA THR A 117 3.03 -25.64 0.16
C THR A 117 4.15 -26.14 -0.76
N ALA A 118 4.81 -25.23 -1.48
CA ALA A 118 5.98 -25.55 -2.30
C ALA A 118 7.29 -25.67 -1.49
N GLY A 119 7.24 -25.52 -0.16
CA GLY A 119 8.41 -25.57 0.73
C GLY A 119 9.19 -24.25 0.80
N HIS A 120 8.70 -23.18 0.17
CA HIS A 120 9.31 -21.85 0.15
C HIS A 120 8.78 -20.98 1.29
N GLY A 121 9.00 -21.43 2.53
CA GLY A 121 8.63 -20.68 3.73
C GLY A 121 9.62 -19.56 4.09
N PRO A 122 9.32 -18.74 5.10
CA PRO A 122 10.22 -17.68 5.58
C PRO A 122 11.60 -18.18 6.04
N GLY A 123 11.70 -19.45 6.43
CA GLY A 123 12.95 -20.09 6.84
C GLY A 123 13.72 -20.78 5.70
N ALA A 124 13.24 -20.71 4.46
CA ALA A 124 13.87 -21.44 3.34
C ALA A 124 15.14 -20.73 2.85
N ASN A 125 15.08 -19.42 2.63
CA ASN A 125 16.23 -18.59 2.20
C ASN A 125 15.98 -17.14 2.63
N ASP A 126 17.05 -16.33 2.70
CA ASP A 126 16.98 -14.90 3.01
C ASP A 126 16.03 -14.14 2.08
N PHE A 127 15.99 -14.52 0.79
CA PHE A 127 15.04 -13.96 -0.16
C PHE A 127 13.59 -14.10 0.30
N TYR A 128 13.17 -15.32 0.72
CA TYR A 128 11.80 -15.55 1.17
C TYR A 128 11.53 -14.87 2.51
N LEU A 129 12.52 -14.83 3.42
CA LEU A 129 12.39 -14.11 4.68
C LEU A 129 12.05 -12.63 4.45
N TYR A 130 12.87 -11.92 3.67
CA TYR A 130 12.63 -10.52 3.37
C TYR A 130 11.38 -10.30 2.52
N TYR A 131 11.09 -11.20 1.58
CA TYR A 131 9.85 -11.16 0.81
C TYR A 131 8.63 -11.18 1.74
N PHE A 132 8.51 -12.19 2.60
CA PHE A 132 7.39 -12.33 3.53
C PHE A 132 7.29 -11.16 4.52
N ILE A 133 8.42 -10.62 5.02
CA ILE A 133 8.42 -9.45 5.91
C ILE A 133 7.94 -8.19 5.18
N LEU A 134 8.52 -7.87 4.02
CA LEU A 134 8.17 -6.69 3.24
C LEU A 134 6.71 -6.73 2.77
N THR A 135 6.29 -7.83 2.16
CA THR A 135 4.92 -7.97 1.65
C THR A 135 3.92 -8.16 2.79
N GLY A 136 4.32 -8.75 3.91
CA GLY A 136 3.49 -8.90 5.12
C GLY A 136 3.22 -7.57 5.79
N LEU A 137 4.24 -6.73 5.95
CA LEU A 137 4.09 -5.37 6.49
C LEU A 137 3.26 -4.49 5.55
N HIS A 138 3.40 -4.67 4.24
CA HIS A 138 2.55 -4.01 3.25
C HIS A 138 1.08 -4.47 3.34
N LEU A 139 0.83 -5.78 3.47
CA LEU A 139 -0.52 -6.31 3.66
C LEU A 139 -1.16 -5.75 4.93
N PHE A 140 -0.41 -5.67 6.03
CA PHE A 140 -0.86 -5.05 7.27
C PHE A 140 -1.28 -3.58 7.06
N HIS A 141 -0.50 -2.79 6.32
CA HIS A 141 -0.86 -1.41 5.96
C HIS A 141 -2.16 -1.33 5.16
N VAL A 142 -2.35 -2.22 4.18
CA VAL A 142 -3.59 -2.28 3.40
C VAL A 142 -4.78 -2.61 4.30
N CYS A 143 -4.64 -3.54 5.25
CA CYS A 143 -5.68 -3.84 6.24
C CYS A 143 -6.04 -2.62 7.10
N LEU A 144 -5.05 -1.87 7.59
CA LEU A 144 -5.28 -0.62 8.33
C LEU A 144 -6.00 0.43 7.46
N GLY A 145 -5.60 0.56 6.19
CA GLY A 145 -6.25 1.45 5.23
C GLY A 145 -7.70 1.08 4.96
N LEU A 146 -8.01 -0.21 4.82
CA LEU A 146 -9.39 -0.71 4.68
C LEU A 146 -10.20 -0.46 5.96
N GLY A 147 -9.58 -0.65 7.12
CA GLY A 147 -10.19 -0.32 8.42
C GLY A 147 -10.58 1.15 8.48
N ALA A 148 -9.66 2.07 8.16
CA ALA A 148 -9.95 3.51 8.11
C ALA A 148 -11.04 3.85 7.10
N LEU A 149 -11.02 3.25 5.92
CA LEU A 149 -12.02 3.47 4.86
C LEU A 149 -13.42 2.98 5.28
N SER A 150 -13.52 1.98 6.15
CA SER A 150 -14.81 1.48 6.65
C SER A 150 -15.56 2.47 7.56
N PHE A 151 -14.88 3.51 8.07
CA PHE A 151 -15.48 4.56 8.90
C PHE A 151 -15.97 5.78 8.09
N VAL A 152 -15.80 5.79 6.76
CA VAL A 152 -16.23 6.86 5.83
C VAL A 152 -17.62 6.58 5.27
#